data_AF-A0A7C4UYW1-F1
#
_entry.id   AF-A0A7C4UYW1-F1
#
_cell.length_a   1.000
_cell.length_b   1.000
_cell.length_c   1.000
_cell.angle_alpha   90.00
_cell.angle_beta   90.00
_cell.angle_gamma   90.00
#
_symmetry.space_group_name_H-M   'P 1'
#
loop_
_entity.id
_entity.type
_entity.pdbx_description
1 polymer ?
#
loop_
_entity_poly.entity_id
_entity_poly.type
_entity_poly.pdbx_seq_one_letter_code
_entity_poly.pdbx_strand_id
1 'polypeptide(L)'
;DPLGGVSVADAKRRIGHKVALMGGVNTITLARGTVEEVRQETIQKCREGGPYGYILAAGDMVPPDTPLENLQAMVDVALYSLWKEPTA
;
A
#
# COMPACT_ATOMS: atom_id res chain seq x y z
N ASP A 1 -4.43 7.46 -5.46
CA ASP A 1 -3.09 7.28 -6.04
C ASP A 1 -2.14 8.37 -5.54
N PRO A 2 -0.93 8.07 -5.03
CA PRO A 2 0.09 9.08 -4.77
C PRO A 2 0.41 9.98 -5.97
N LEU A 3 0.21 9.52 -7.21
CA LEU A 3 0.33 10.34 -8.42
C LEU A 3 -0.72 11.47 -8.49
N GLY A 4 -1.85 11.32 -7.78
CA GLY A 4 -2.87 12.35 -7.60
C GLY A 4 -2.55 13.34 -6.47
N GLY A 5 -1.35 13.28 -5.88
CA GLY A 5 -0.90 14.22 -4.85
C GLY A 5 -1.44 13.96 -3.44
N VAL A 6 -1.98 12.76 -3.17
CA VAL A 6 -2.52 12.39 -1.86
C VAL A 6 -1.75 11.20 -1.29
N SER A 7 -1.21 11.35 -0.07
CA SER A 7 -0.62 10.25 0.69
C SER A 7 -1.64 9.62 1.63
N VAL A 8 -1.43 8.35 1.99
CA VAL A 8 -2.29 7.64 2.95
C VAL A 8 -2.26 8.35 4.30
N ALA A 9 -1.09 8.79 4.76
CA ALA A 9 -0.94 9.52 6.02
C ALA A 9 -1.76 10.83 6.05
N ASP A 10 -1.73 11.64 4.97
CA ASP A 10 -2.52 12.88 4.91
C ASP A 10 -4.03 12.58 4.92
N ALA A 11 -4.47 11.60 4.13
CA ALA A 11 -5.87 11.20 4.08
C ALA A 11 -6.36 10.70 5.44
N LYS A 12 -5.59 9.83 6.13
CA LYS A 12 -5.90 9.35 7.49
C LYS A 12 -6.00 10.51 8.48
N ARG A 13 -5.07 11.46 8.45
CA ARG A 13 -5.07 12.64 9.33
C ARG A 13 -6.31 13.52 9.13
N ARG A 14 -6.73 13.73 7.89
CA ARG A 14 -7.87 14.61 7.55
C ARG A 14 -9.23 13.98 7.82
N ILE A 15 -9.37 12.69 7.51
CA ILE A 15 -10.64 11.97 7.61
C ILE A 15 -10.85 11.36 9.00
N GLY A 16 -9.76 10.97 9.67
CA GLY A 16 -9.82 10.29 10.97
C GLY A 16 -10.53 8.95 10.89
N HIS A 17 -11.47 8.73 11.81
CA HIS A 17 -12.20 7.46 11.97
C HIS A 17 -13.59 7.45 11.32
N LYS A 18 -13.90 8.41 10.44
CA LYS A 18 -15.24 8.56 9.87
C LYS A 18 -15.58 7.49 8.82
N VAL A 19 -14.58 7.01 8.08
CA VAL A 19 -14.71 5.97 7.04
C VAL A 19 -13.45 5.11 6.99
N ALA A 20 -13.55 3.95 6.35
CA ALA A 20 -12.38 3.20 5.93
C ALA A 20 -11.76 3.85 4.68
N LEU A 21 -10.43 3.84 4.58
CA LEU A 21 -9.69 4.24 3.39
C LEU A 21 -9.16 3.01 2.66
N MET A 22 -9.10 3.05 1.33
CA MET A 22 -8.58 1.98 0.49
C MET A 22 -7.57 2.54 -0.52
N GLY A 23 -6.54 1.76 -0.83
CA GLY A 23 -5.54 2.10 -1.84
C GLY A 23 -4.22 2.59 -1.24
N GLY A 24 -3.34 3.14 -2.06
CA GLY A 24 -2.15 3.87 -1.59
C GLY A 24 -0.84 3.44 -2.25
N VAL A 25 -0.75 2.22 -2.80
CA VAL A 25 0.47 1.76 -3.50
C VAL A 25 0.53 2.38 -4.89
N ASN A 26 1.65 3.00 -5.23
CA ASN A 26 1.88 3.67 -6.51
C ASN A 26 1.81 2.66 -7.66
N THR A 27 0.96 2.97 -8.64
CA THR A 27 0.75 2.14 -9.83
C THR A 27 2.00 2.04 -10.71
N ILE A 28 2.87 3.06 -10.72
CA ILE A 28 4.16 3.01 -11.43
C ILE A 28 5.13 2.04 -10.72
N THR A 29 5.16 2.05 -9.39
CA THR A 29 6.00 1.09 -8.64
C THR A 29 5.52 -0.34 -8.88
N LEU A 30 4.20 -0.58 -8.89
CA LEU A 30 3.66 -1.89 -9.25
C LEU A 30 4.09 -2.31 -10.66
N ALA A 31 3.92 -1.45 -11.66
CA ALA A 31 4.20 -1.79 -13.05
C ALA A 31 5.69 -1.92 -13.38
N ARG A 32 6.55 -1.08 -12.78
CA ARG A 32 7.95 -0.88 -13.23
C ARG A 32 9.00 -1.01 -12.14
N GLY A 33 8.58 -1.11 -10.89
CA GLY A 33 9.49 -1.34 -9.77
C GLY A 33 9.93 -2.79 -9.69
N THR A 34 10.96 -3.02 -8.89
CA THR A 34 11.39 -4.34 -8.45
C THR A 34 10.46 -4.88 -7.36
N VAL A 35 10.46 -6.20 -7.18
CA VAL A 35 9.74 -6.89 -6.09
C VAL A 35 10.05 -6.26 -4.72
N GLU A 36 11.29 -5.87 -4.49
CA GLU A 36 11.71 -5.28 -3.21
C GLU A 36 11.19 -3.85 -3.05
N GLU A 37 11.21 -3.03 -4.11
CA GLU A 37 10.61 -1.69 -4.08
C GLU A 37 9.11 -1.75 -3.78
N VAL A 38 8.40 -2.68 -4.42
CA VAL A 38 6.96 -2.91 -4.14
C VAL A 38 6.75 -3.34 -2.69
N ARG A 39 7.57 -4.27 -2.17
CA ARG A 39 7.50 -4.73 -0.78
C ARG A 39 7.69 -3.58 0.20
N GLN A 40 8.76 -2.80 0.02
CA GLN A 40 9.09 -1.68 0.90
C GLN A 40 8.03 -0.58 0.85
N GLU A 41 7.56 -0.22 -0.34
CA GLU A 41 6.47 0.74 -0.47
C GLU A 41 5.19 0.24 0.21
N THR A 42 4.83 -1.02 -0.02
CA THR A 42 3.63 -1.62 0.57
C THR A 42 3.70 -1.63 2.10
N ILE A 43 4.85 -1.98 2.68
CA ILE A 43 5.09 -1.91 4.12
C ILE A 43 4.87 -0.49 4.64
N GLN A 44 5.44 0.50 3.95
CA GLN A 44 5.29 1.90 4.31
C GLN A 44 3.81 2.34 4.25
N LYS A 45 3.05 1.94 3.22
CA LYS A 45 1.62 2.28 3.11
C LYS A 45 0.77 1.61 4.17
N CYS A 46 1.06 0.36 4.55
CA CYS A 46 0.42 -0.28 5.69
C CYS A 46 0.70 0.46 7.01
N ARG A 47 1.92 0.94 7.23
CA ARG A 47 2.28 1.74 8.41
C ARG A 47 1.56 3.09 8.44
N GLU A 48 1.47 3.78 7.30
CA GLU A 48 0.71 5.03 7.16
C GLU A 48 -0.80 4.83 7.40
N GLY A 49 -1.37 3.75 6.86
CA GLY A 49 -2.79 3.42 6.97
C GLY A 49 -3.21 2.92 8.35
N GLY A 50 -2.28 2.24 9.03
CA GLY A 50 -2.47 1.67 10.36
C GLY A 50 -3.38 0.43 10.38
N PRO A 51 -3.55 -0.19 11.57
CA PRO A 51 -4.29 -1.45 11.74
C PRO A 51 -5.82 -1.33 11.60
N TYR A 52 -6.38 -0.13 11.61
CA TYR A 52 -7.83 0.09 11.68
C TYR A 52 -8.31 1.05 10.59
N GLY A 53 -9.40 0.69 9.91
CA GLY A 53 -10.03 1.55 8.89
C GLY A 53 -9.14 1.83 7.69
N TYR A 54 -8.30 0.86 7.31
CA TYR A 54 -7.45 0.92 6.13
C TYR A 54 -7.45 -0.44 5.42
N ILE A 55 -7.64 -0.42 4.10
CA ILE A 55 -7.59 -1.58 3.22
C ILE A 55 -6.47 -1.32 2.21
N LEU A 56 -5.40 -2.11 2.28
CA LEU A 56 -4.33 -2.02 1.31
C LEU A 56 -4.85 -2.35 -0.09
N ALA A 57 -4.57 -1.47 -1.05
CA ALA A 57 -4.78 -1.73 -2.47
C ALA A 57 -3.84 -0.86 -3.32
N ALA A 58 -3.85 -1.09 -4.63
CA ALA A 58 -3.27 -0.14 -5.58
C ALA A 58 -3.92 1.26 -5.42
N GLY A 59 -3.14 2.30 -5.71
CA GLY A 59 -3.56 3.69 -5.59
C GLY A 59 -4.62 4.09 -6.62
N ASP A 60 -4.67 3.36 -7.72
CA ASP A 60 -5.67 3.39 -8.79
C ASP A 60 -5.82 1.94 -9.31
N MET A 61 -6.41 1.74 -10.49
CA MET A 61 -6.44 0.46 -11.18
C MET A 61 -5.04 -0.14 -11.33
N VAL A 62 -4.92 -1.44 -11.04
CA VAL A 62 -3.69 -2.20 -11.28
C VAL A 62 -3.35 -2.12 -12.79
N PRO A 63 -2.15 -1.64 -13.17
CA PRO A 63 -1.74 -1.61 -14.56
C PRO A 63 -1.75 -3.01 -15.19
N PRO A 64 -2.26 -3.19 -16.42
CA PRO A 64 -2.36 -4.52 -17.05
C PRO A 64 -1.02 -5.23 -17.26
N ASP A 65 0.07 -4.48 -17.34
CA ASP A 65 1.44 -4.96 -17.53
C ASP A 65 2.18 -5.20 -16.20
N THR A 66 1.50 -5.08 -15.06
CA THR A 66 2.11 -5.32 -13.73
C THR A 66 2.62 -6.77 -13.63
N PRO A 67 3.92 -6.99 -13.38
CA PRO A 67 4.46 -8.33 -13.16
C PRO A 67 3.75 -9.04 -12.00
N LEU A 68 3.49 -10.34 -12.14
CA LEU A 68 2.76 -11.11 -11.14
C LEU A 68 3.49 -11.13 -9.80
N GLU A 69 4.81 -11.22 -9.83
CA GLU A 69 5.68 -11.18 -8.64
C GLU A 69 5.56 -9.87 -7.86
N ASN A 70 5.32 -8.74 -8.54
CA ASN A 70 5.08 -7.46 -7.90
C ASN A 70 3.72 -7.44 -7.18
N LEU A 71 2.67 -7.95 -7.83
CA LEU A 71 1.37 -8.11 -7.18
C LEU A 71 1.44 -9.06 -5.98
N GLN A 72 2.14 -10.18 -6.13
CA GLN A 72 2.34 -11.14 -5.05
C GLN A 72 3.09 -10.50 -3.88
N ALA A 73 4.13 -9.70 -4.13
CA ALA A 73 4.86 -8.99 -3.10
C ALA A 73 3.96 -8.03 -2.29
N MET A 74 3.06 -7.29 -2.97
CA MET A 74 2.08 -6.44 -2.30
C MET A 74 1.12 -7.26 -1.41
N VAL A 75 0.59 -8.37 -1.94
CA VAL A 75 -0.32 -9.26 -1.20
C VAL A 75 0.36 -9.88 0.01
N ASP A 76 1.60 -10.36 -0.14
CA ASP A 76 2.38 -11.00 0.92
C ASP A 76 2.60 -10.08 2.12
N VAL A 77 2.83 -8.79 1.89
CA VAL A 77 2.99 -7.81 2.98
C VAL A 77 1.76 -7.74 3.86
N ALA A 78 0.56 -7.74 3.28
CA ALA A 78 -0.68 -7.75 4.04
C ALA A 78 -0.95 -9.13 4.67
N LEU A 79 -0.84 -10.20 3.87
CA LEU A 79 -1.15 -11.58 4.28
C LEU A 79 -0.29 -12.03 5.47
N TYR A 80 1.01 -11.75 5.44
CA TYR A 80 1.95 -12.14 6.48
C TYR A 80 2.23 -11.02 7.48
N SER A 81 1.51 -9.89 7.41
CA SER A 81 1.69 -8.73 8.30
C SER A 81 3.14 -8.22 8.38
N LEU A 82 3.88 -8.25 7.26
CA LEU A 82 5.31 -7.90 7.21
C LEU A 82 5.61 -6.43 7.56
N TRP A 83 4.57 -5.61 7.66
CA TRP A 83 4.65 -4.21 8.06
C TRP A 83 4.75 -4.01 9.58
N LYS A 84 4.38 -5.02 10.38
CA LYS A 84 4.55 -5.03 11.83
C LYS A 84 6.03 -5.23 12.16
N GLU A 85 6.52 -4.53 13.17
CA GLU A 85 7.83 -4.85 13.72
C GLU A 85 7.78 -6.26 14.34
N PRO A 86 8.88 -7.03 14.28
CA PRO A 86 8.96 -8.31 14.98
C PRO A 86 8.62 -8.06 16.45
N THR A 87 7.63 -8.77 16.99
CA THR A 87 7.42 -8.82 18.43
C THR A 87 8.68 -9.40 19.06
N ALA A 88 9.35 -8.61 19.91
CA ALA A 88 10.47 -9.04 20.73
C ALA A 88 10.08 -10.21 21.65
#